data_AF-A0A1V6TZJ5-F1
#
_entry.id   AF-A0A1V6TZJ5-F1
#
_cell.length_a   1.000
_cell.length_b   1.000
_cell.length_c   1.000
_cell.angle_alpha   90.00
_cell.angle_beta   90.00
_cell.angle_gamma   90.00
#
_symmetry.space_group_name_H-M   'P 1'
#
loop_
_entity.id
_entity.type
_entity.pdbx_description
1 polymer ?
#
loop_
_entity_poly.entity_id
_entity_poly.type
_entity_poly.pdbx_seq_one_letter_code
_entity_poly.pdbx_strand_id
1 'polypeptide(L)'
;MLIFSSDNVQQLGVALIRVTPLVLSSASLMFSWAQDISLGALLHPSLREDPAHPSGKILPRFLPAFMKPGIWGLALTYPPATVLCLINGFSDQSSEVRHLYLAGSLFSIAHFCWGPSMLAILRRIQDPNTDGVPNESALEMWLPRHHARTLLVNMPAFLCIFAATVGITLEGLK
;
A
#
# COMPACT_ATOMS: atom_id res chain seq x y z
N MET A 1 -16.19 33.64 -18.75
CA MET A 1 -16.17 32.30 -18.14
C MET A 1 -15.10 32.31 -17.04
N LEU A 2 -15.46 32.75 -15.84
CA LEU A 2 -14.54 32.90 -14.71
C LEU A 2 -14.50 31.58 -13.92
N ILE A 3 -13.71 30.63 -14.39
CA ILE A 3 -13.51 29.33 -13.70
C ILE A 3 -12.73 29.55 -12.39
N PHE A 4 -11.99 30.65 -12.26
CA PHE A 4 -11.09 30.96 -11.14
C PHE A 4 -11.60 32.09 -10.23
N SER A 5 -12.82 31.98 -9.70
CA SER A 5 -13.16 32.74 -8.49
C SER A 5 -12.37 32.18 -7.29
N SER A 6 -12.01 33.02 -6.31
CA SER A 6 -11.32 32.58 -5.07
C SER A 6 -12.06 31.43 -4.38
N ASP A 7 -13.39 31.49 -4.40
CA ASP A 7 -14.27 30.51 -3.76
C ASP A 7 -14.18 29.15 -4.47
N ASN A 8 -14.09 29.15 -5.81
CA ASN A 8 -13.94 27.92 -6.59
C ASN A 8 -12.58 27.26 -6.32
N VAL A 9 -11.53 28.06 -6.16
CA VAL A 9 -10.17 27.56 -5.85
C VAL A 9 -10.13 26.95 -4.46
N GLN A 10 -10.77 27.59 -3.47
CA GLN A 10 -10.85 27.06 -2.12
C GLN A 10 -11.65 25.75 -2.06
N GLN A 11 -12.81 25.69 -2.72
CA GLN A 11 -13.63 24.48 -2.82
C GLN A 11 -12.88 23.34 -3.50
N LEU A 12 -12.16 23.63 -4.60
CA LEU A 12 -11.33 22.66 -5.28
C LEU A 12 -10.20 22.14 -4.38
N GLY A 13 -9.52 23.02 -3.65
CA GLY A 13 -8.48 22.63 -2.71
C GLY A 13 -8.99 21.68 -1.62
N VAL A 14 -10.17 21.97 -1.05
CA VAL A 14 -10.82 21.11 -0.06
C VAL A 14 -11.21 19.76 -0.67
N ALA A 15 -11.76 19.74 -1.88
CA ALA A 15 -12.11 18.52 -2.58
C ALA A 15 -10.87 17.63 -2.83
N LEU A 16 -9.75 18.23 -3.24
CA LEU A 16 -8.48 17.53 -3.44
C LEU A 16 -7.96 16.92 -2.13
N ILE A 17 -7.99 17.67 -1.02
CA ILE A 17 -7.56 17.16 0.31
C ILE A 17 -8.42 15.96 0.74
N ARG A 18 -9.72 15.97 0.43
CA ARG A 18 -10.66 14.89 0.77
C ARG A 18 -10.49 13.64 -0.08
N VAL A 19 -10.28 13.80 -1.39
CA VAL A 19 -10.20 12.65 -2.33
C VAL A 19 -8.80 12.05 -2.41
N THR A 20 -7.74 12.83 -2.18
CA THR A 20 -6.35 12.36 -2.30
C THR A 20 -6.04 11.12 -1.44
N PRO A 21 -6.50 10.98 -0.18
CA PRO A 21 -6.34 9.74 0.58
C PRO A 21 -6.79 8.48 -0.16
N LEU A 22 -7.93 8.55 -0.87
CA LEU A 22 -8.46 7.40 -1.61
C LEU A 22 -7.54 7.04 -2.78
N VAL A 23 -7.06 8.04 -3.53
CA VAL A 23 -6.15 7.83 -4.66
C VAL A 23 -4.86 7.17 -4.19
N LEU A 24 -4.26 7.70 -3.11
CA LEU A 24 -3.02 7.18 -2.56
C LEU A 24 -3.20 5.78 -1.97
N SER A 25 -4.28 5.54 -1.22
CA SER A 25 -4.57 4.22 -0.65
C SER A 25 -4.83 3.17 -1.74
N SER A 26 -5.53 3.55 -2.82
CA SER A 26 -5.71 2.68 -4.00
C SER A 26 -4.38 2.32 -4.64
N ALA A 27 -3.47 3.29 -4.80
CA ALA A 27 -2.15 3.07 -5.36
C ALA A 27 -1.30 2.12 -4.48
N SER A 28 -1.31 2.32 -3.15
CA SER A 28 -0.63 1.42 -2.20
C SER A 28 -1.20 0.00 -2.24
N LEU A 29 -2.53 -0.13 -2.31
CA LEU A 29 -3.19 -1.42 -2.35
C LEU A 29 -2.87 -2.18 -3.64
N MET A 30 -2.92 -1.48 -4.78
CA MET A 30 -2.54 -2.04 -6.07
C MET A 30 -1.06 -2.44 -6.09
N PHE A 31 -0.18 -1.64 -5.49
CA PHE A 31 1.23 -2.03 -5.35
C PHE A 31 1.37 -3.31 -4.53
N SER A 32 0.70 -3.41 -3.38
CA SER A 32 0.65 -4.64 -2.56
C SER A 32 0.21 -5.85 -3.41
N TRP A 33 -0.89 -5.70 -4.16
CA TRP A 33 -1.38 -6.76 -5.03
C TRP A 33 -0.38 -7.17 -6.12
N ALA A 34 0.28 -6.20 -6.74
CA ALA A 34 1.33 -6.46 -7.73
C ALA A 34 2.54 -7.18 -7.14
N GLN A 35 2.89 -6.91 -5.87
CA GLN A 35 3.94 -7.64 -5.16
C GLN A 35 3.56 -9.11 -4.96
N ASP A 36 2.33 -9.41 -4.54
CA ASP A 36 1.84 -10.78 -4.36
C ASP A 36 1.91 -11.57 -5.67
N ILE A 37 1.41 -11.00 -6.78
CA ILE A 37 1.44 -11.67 -8.09
C ILE A 37 2.88 -11.86 -8.57
N SER A 38 3.68 -10.78 -8.60
CA SER A 38 5.00 -10.80 -9.24
C SER A 38 5.97 -11.70 -8.49
N LEU A 39 5.95 -11.65 -7.16
CA LEU A 39 6.84 -12.46 -6.33
C LEU A 39 6.29 -13.88 -6.16
N GLY A 40 4.96 -14.05 -6.07
CA GLY A 40 4.33 -15.37 -6.04
C GLY A 40 4.60 -16.19 -7.29
N ALA A 41 4.65 -15.54 -8.47
CA ALA A 41 4.99 -16.20 -9.73
C ALA A 41 6.35 -16.91 -9.67
N LEU A 42 7.35 -16.37 -8.97
CA LEU A 42 8.68 -16.97 -8.84
C LEU A 42 8.67 -18.29 -8.04
N LEU A 43 7.62 -18.56 -7.26
CA LEU A 43 7.44 -19.81 -6.53
C LEU A 43 6.42 -20.77 -7.17
N HIS A 44 5.89 -20.43 -8.35
CA HIS A 44 4.90 -21.28 -9.01
C HIS A 44 5.49 -22.68 -9.28
N PRO A 45 4.78 -23.79 -9.03
CA PRO A 45 5.32 -25.14 -9.19
C PRO A 45 5.90 -25.42 -10.58
N SER A 46 5.26 -24.91 -11.65
CA SER A 46 5.76 -25.05 -13.02
C SER A 46 7.12 -24.39 -13.27
N LEU A 47 7.55 -23.50 -12.38
CA LEU A 47 8.86 -22.87 -12.39
C LEU A 47 9.77 -23.57 -11.38
N ARG A 48 9.35 -23.70 -10.12
CA ARG A 48 10.18 -24.21 -9.01
C ARG A 48 10.58 -25.68 -9.16
N GLU A 49 9.76 -26.50 -9.81
CA GLU A 49 10.03 -27.93 -10.02
C GLU A 49 10.91 -28.20 -11.26
N ASP A 50 11.12 -27.20 -12.12
CA ASP A 50 12.05 -27.29 -13.24
C ASP A 50 13.50 -27.15 -12.73
N PRO A 51 14.36 -28.19 -12.84
CA PRO A 51 15.75 -28.15 -12.39
C PRO A 51 16.59 -27.08 -13.08
N ALA A 52 16.15 -26.59 -14.25
CA ALA A 52 16.81 -25.53 -15.01
C ALA A 52 16.33 -24.12 -14.64
N HIS A 53 15.32 -23.99 -13.77
CA HIS A 53 14.65 -22.73 -13.53
C HIS A 53 15.54 -21.68 -12.82
N PRO A 54 15.57 -20.41 -13.27
CA PRO A 54 16.45 -19.38 -12.72
C PRO A 54 15.94 -18.65 -11.46
N SER A 55 14.76 -18.97 -10.91
CA SER A 55 14.06 -18.25 -9.82
C SER A 55 14.98 -17.94 -8.64
N GLY A 56 15.49 -18.95 -7.96
CA GLY A 56 16.36 -18.77 -6.81
C GLY A 56 17.66 -18.03 -7.14
N LYS A 57 18.15 -18.13 -8.38
CA LYS A 57 19.37 -17.45 -8.86
C LYS A 57 19.13 -15.98 -9.22
N ILE A 58 17.94 -15.66 -9.72
CA ILE A 58 17.59 -14.28 -10.13
C ILE A 58 17.10 -13.46 -8.93
N LEU A 59 16.52 -14.09 -7.90
CA LEU A 59 15.92 -13.43 -6.74
C LEU A 59 16.83 -12.35 -6.09
N PRO A 60 18.13 -12.61 -5.81
CA PRO A 60 19.03 -11.61 -5.26
C PRO A 60 19.19 -10.34 -6.10
N ARG A 61 18.99 -10.45 -7.42
CA ARG A 61 19.09 -9.32 -8.36
C ARG A 61 17.73 -8.71 -8.67
N PHE A 62 16.72 -9.55 -8.85
CA PHE A 62 15.35 -9.15 -9.16
C PHE A 62 14.75 -8.34 -8.02
N LEU A 63 14.85 -8.84 -6.78
CA LEU A 63 14.16 -8.23 -5.66
C LEU A 63 14.67 -6.81 -5.35
N PRO A 64 15.98 -6.50 -5.34
CA PRO A 64 16.44 -5.12 -5.22
C PRO A 64 16.05 -4.24 -6.40
N ALA A 65 16.06 -4.76 -7.63
CA ALA A 65 15.66 -4.01 -8.83
C ALA A 65 14.17 -3.63 -8.78
N PHE A 66 13.33 -4.54 -8.30
CA PHE A 66 11.89 -4.33 -8.12
C PHE A 66 11.57 -3.44 -6.90
N MET A 67 12.20 -3.70 -5.75
CA MET A 67 11.85 -3.04 -4.49
C MET A 67 12.47 -1.64 -4.32
N LYS A 68 13.63 -1.33 -4.92
CA LYS A 68 14.26 0.00 -4.78
C LYS A 68 13.34 1.13 -5.28
N PRO A 69 12.76 1.05 -6.48
CA PRO A 69 11.73 2.02 -6.90
C PRO A 69 10.46 1.91 -6.04
N GLY A 70 10.08 0.69 -5.65
CA GLY A 70 8.90 0.43 -4.82
C GLY A 70 8.92 1.15 -3.46
N ILE A 71 10.10 1.33 -2.84
CA ILE A 71 10.23 2.09 -1.58
C ILE A 71 9.77 3.54 -1.75
N TRP A 72 10.06 4.17 -2.89
CA TRP A 72 9.54 5.51 -3.18
C TRP A 72 8.02 5.50 -3.34
N GLY A 73 7.47 4.47 -4.00
CA GLY A 73 6.02 4.27 -4.07
C GLY A 73 5.37 4.18 -2.69
N LEU A 74 5.97 3.44 -1.76
CA LEU A 74 5.49 3.35 -0.38
C LEU A 74 5.59 4.68 0.37
N ALA A 75 6.73 5.37 0.25
CA ALA A 75 6.98 6.65 0.92
C ALA A 75 6.07 7.79 0.42
N LEU A 76 5.68 7.76 -0.86
CA LEU A 76 4.81 8.76 -1.48
C LEU A 76 3.31 8.46 -1.30
N THR A 77 2.95 7.27 -0.80
CA THR A 77 1.55 6.88 -0.65
C THR A 77 1.13 6.78 0.82
N TYR A 78 1.80 5.96 1.64
CA TYR A 78 1.35 5.71 3.02
C TYR A 78 1.45 6.95 3.94
N PRO A 79 2.60 7.64 4.09
CA PRO A 79 2.68 8.82 4.95
C PRO A 79 1.74 9.95 4.51
N PRO A 80 1.68 10.35 3.22
CA PRO A 80 0.76 11.41 2.81
C PRO A 80 -0.72 11.02 2.97
N ALA A 81 -1.10 9.77 2.66
CA ALA A 81 -2.46 9.28 2.91
C ALA A 81 -2.81 9.36 4.40
N THR A 82 -1.89 8.94 5.28
CA THR A 82 -2.07 9.02 6.74
C THR A 82 -2.30 10.46 7.20
N VAL A 83 -1.44 11.40 6.77
CA VAL A 83 -1.56 12.81 7.15
C VAL A 83 -2.86 13.41 6.66
N LEU A 84 -3.25 13.15 5.42
CA LEU A 84 -4.48 13.68 4.84
C LEU A 84 -5.72 13.05 5.49
N CYS A 85 -5.68 11.76 5.83
CA CYS A 85 -6.74 11.14 6.63
C CYS A 85 -6.86 11.79 8.02
N LEU A 86 -5.75 12.11 8.69
CA LEU A 86 -5.81 12.84 9.97
C LEU A 86 -6.41 14.24 9.79
N ILE A 87 -5.98 15.00 8.77
CA ILE A 87 -6.53 16.33 8.46
C ILE A 87 -8.06 16.25 8.26
N ASN A 88 -8.53 15.28 7.46
CA ASN A 88 -9.96 15.11 7.22
C ASN A 88 -10.72 14.60 8.47
N GLY A 89 -10.11 13.73 9.26
CA GLY A 89 -10.68 13.20 10.51
C GLY A 89 -10.90 14.26 11.60
N PHE A 90 -10.13 15.34 11.57
CA PHE A 90 -10.26 16.48 12.48
C PHE A 90 -10.96 17.70 11.86
N SER A 91 -11.56 17.55 10.69
CA SER A 91 -12.33 18.63 10.04
C SER A 91 -13.80 18.66 10.45
N ASP A 92 -14.55 19.67 10.02
CA ASP A 92 -15.96 19.92 10.39
C ASP A 92 -16.98 19.05 9.63
N GLN A 93 -16.59 17.86 9.20
CA GLN A 93 -17.46 16.88 8.52
C GLN A 93 -18.32 16.12 9.55
N SER A 94 -19.26 15.28 9.09
CA SER A 94 -20.02 14.43 10.02
C SER A 94 -19.11 13.56 10.88
N SER A 95 -19.61 13.18 12.06
CA SER A 95 -18.91 12.31 13.00
C SER A 95 -18.51 10.98 12.33
N GLU A 96 -19.41 10.42 11.52
CA GLU A 96 -19.23 9.16 10.81
C GLU A 96 -18.08 9.24 9.81
N VAL A 97 -18.06 10.27 8.96
CA VAL A 97 -17.00 10.46 7.96
C VAL A 97 -15.65 10.71 8.63
N ARG A 98 -15.63 11.51 9.71
CA ARG A 98 -14.43 11.76 10.49
C ARG A 98 -13.85 10.48 11.09
N HIS A 99 -14.69 9.65 11.71
CA HIS A 99 -14.26 8.38 12.28
C HIS A 99 -13.72 7.41 11.23
N LEU A 100 -14.31 7.39 10.03
CA LEU A 100 -13.80 6.57 8.93
C LEU A 100 -12.42 7.03 8.45
N TYR A 101 -12.18 8.34 8.33
CA TYR A 101 -10.83 8.85 8.03
C TYR A 101 -9.83 8.51 9.14
N LEU A 102 -10.21 8.68 10.41
CA LEU A 102 -9.33 8.35 11.55
C LEU A 102 -9.01 6.84 11.61
N ALA A 103 -9.99 5.98 11.34
CA ALA A 103 -9.79 4.54 11.23
C ALA A 103 -8.84 4.20 10.05
N GLY A 104 -9.01 4.86 8.90
CA GLY A 104 -8.09 4.77 7.77
C GLY A 104 -6.66 5.12 8.15
N SER A 105 -6.45 6.21 8.89
CA SER A 105 -5.14 6.60 9.43
C SER A 105 -4.57 5.53 10.36
N LEU A 106 -5.39 4.99 11.27
CA LEU A 106 -4.96 3.98 12.24
C LEU A 106 -4.42 2.73 11.52
N PHE A 107 -5.16 2.20 10.53
CA PHE A 107 -4.68 1.07 9.74
C PHE A 107 -3.45 1.46 8.92
N SER A 108 -3.42 2.63 8.31
CA SER A 108 -2.22 3.10 7.58
C SER A 108 -0.97 3.16 8.47
N ILE A 109 -1.11 3.56 9.75
CA ILE A 109 -0.01 3.52 10.73
C ILE A 109 0.35 2.07 11.08
N ALA A 110 -0.64 1.20 11.30
CA ALA A 110 -0.42 -0.21 11.61
C ALA A 110 0.35 -0.96 10.53
N HIS A 111 0.35 -0.47 9.27
CA HIS A 111 1.16 -1.04 8.18
C HIS A 111 2.65 -1.08 8.56
N PHE A 112 3.14 -0.01 9.18
CA PHE A 112 4.56 0.13 9.53
C PHE A 112 5.00 -0.84 10.64
N CYS A 113 4.07 -1.35 11.46
CA CYS A 113 4.38 -2.37 12.48
C CYS A 113 4.91 -3.68 11.87
N TRP A 114 4.57 -3.98 10.61
CA TRP A 114 5.07 -5.15 9.90
C TRP A 114 6.49 -4.95 9.35
N GLY A 115 6.91 -3.70 9.17
CA GLY A 115 8.14 -3.29 8.48
C GLY A 115 9.40 -4.02 8.97
N PRO A 116 9.73 -4.02 10.27
CA PRO A 116 10.94 -4.66 10.77
C PRO A 116 11.02 -6.15 10.41
N SER A 117 9.93 -6.89 10.60
CA SER A 117 9.88 -8.33 10.32
C SER A 117 9.97 -8.64 8.82
N MET A 118 9.30 -7.84 7.99
CA MET A 118 9.27 -8.01 6.54
C MET A 118 10.64 -7.67 5.93
N LEU A 119 11.28 -6.58 6.37
CA LEU A 119 12.61 -6.20 5.92
C LEU A 119 13.66 -7.23 6.32
N ALA A 120 13.54 -7.87 7.49
CA ALA A 120 14.46 -8.93 7.90
C ALA A 120 14.41 -10.13 6.93
N ILE A 121 13.23 -10.53 6.47
CA ILE A 121 13.08 -11.63 5.50
C ILE A 121 13.54 -11.19 4.10
N LEU A 122 13.20 -9.96 3.66
CA LEU A 122 13.67 -9.43 2.38
C LEU A 122 15.19 -9.41 2.28
N ARG A 123 15.91 -9.07 3.36
CA ARG A 123 17.39 -9.13 3.38
C ARG A 123 17.92 -10.54 3.13
N ARG A 124 17.24 -11.58 3.61
CA ARG A 124 17.62 -12.98 3.35
C ARG A 124 17.43 -13.32 1.88
N ILE A 125 16.29 -12.94 1.28
CA ILE A 125 16.01 -13.18 -0.15
C ILE A 125 17.04 -12.47 -1.06
N GLN A 126 17.56 -11.32 -0.62
CA GLN A 126 18.50 -10.49 -1.37
C GLN A 126 19.97 -10.90 -1.19
N ASP A 127 20.27 -11.82 -0.28
CA ASP A 127 21.65 -12.20 0.02
C ASP A 127 22.22 -13.01 -1.17
N PRO A 128 23.28 -12.52 -1.83
CA PRO A 128 23.89 -13.21 -2.95
C PRO A 128 24.59 -14.52 -2.54
N ASN A 129 24.86 -14.71 -1.25
CA ASN A 129 25.52 -15.92 -0.74
C ASN A 129 24.55 -17.07 -0.45
N THR A 130 23.25 -16.84 -0.62
CA THR A 130 22.19 -17.82 -0.31
C THR A 130 21.27 -18.10 -1.50
N ASP A 131 21.79 -17.97 -2.74
CA ASP A 131 21.02 -18.18 -3.96
C ASP A 131 20.47 -19.61 -4.11
N GLY A 132 19.39 -19.75 -4.89
CA GLY A 132 18.67 -21.01 -5.04
C GLY A 132 17.61 -21.25 -3.95
N VAL A 133 17.57 -22.48 -3.44
CA VAL A 133 16.56 -22.97 -2.48
C VAL A 133 16.43 -22.11 -1.21
N PRO A 134 17.52 -21.58 -0.60
CA PRO A 134 17.38 -20.77 0.61
C PRO A 134 16.61 -19.46 0.36
N ASN A 135 16.83 -18.79 -0.77
CA ASN A 135 16.14 -17.55 -1.13
C ASN A 135 14.67 -17.79 -1.48
N GLU A 136 14.37 -18.88 -2.17
CA GLU A 136 12.99 -19.30 -2.45
C GLU A 136 12.23 -19.62 -1.16
N SER A 137 12.88 -20.33 -0.23
CA SER A 137 12.30 -20.63 1.09
C SER A 137 12.06 -19.36 1.92
N ALA A 138 12.94 -18.37 1.83
CA ALA A 138 12.74 -17.07 2.45
C ALA A 138 11.56 -16.31 1.82
N LEU A 139 11.39 -16.40 0.49
CA LEU A 139 10.24 -15.83 -0.21
C LEU A 139 8.92 -16.53 0.14
N GLU A 140 8.95 -17.84 0.29
CA GLU A 140 7.82 -18.68 0.73
C GLU A 140 7.37 -18.31 2.15
N MET A 141 8.30 -17.89 3.01
CA MET A 141 7.99 -17.33 4.32
C MET A 141 7.44 -15.89 4.26
N TRP A 142 7.90 -15.09 3.29
CA TRP A 142 7.54 -13.68 3.16
C TRP A 142 6.10 -13.50 2.64
N LEU A 143 5.72 -14.25 1.60
CA LEU A 143 4.44 -14.08 0.89
C LEU A 143 3.21 -14.20 1.81
N PRO A 144 3.06 -15.22 2.67
CA PRO A 144 1.91 -15.31 3.57
C PRO A 144 1.81 -14.12 4.54
N ARG A 145 2.96 -13.62 5.01
CA ARG A 145 3.00 -12.44 5.90
C ARG A 145 2.63 -11.16 5.17
N HIS A 146 3.14 -11.00 3.95
CA HIS A 146 2.76 -9.91 3.08
C HIS A 146 1.26 -9.91 2.77
N HIS A 147 0.71 -11.06 2.44
CA HIS A 147 -0.69 -11.26 2.17
C HIS A 147 -1.55 -10.95 3.40
N ALA A 148 -1.16 -11.48 4.58
CA ALA A 148 -1.82 -11.17 5.84
C ALA A 148 -1.82 -9.67 6.16
N ARG A 149 -0.68 -8.97 5.99
CA ARG A 149 -0.62 -7.51 6.14
C ARG A 149 -1.56 -6.81 5.16
N THR A 150 -1.63 -7.27 3.91
CA THR A 150 -2.52 -6.70 2.90
C THR A 150 -3.99 -6.81 3.35
N LEU A 151 -4.41 -7.99 3.81
CA LEU A 151 -5.78 -8.24 4.24
C LEU A 151 -6.16 -7.59 5.58
N LEU A 152 -5.24 -7.57 6.55
CA LEU A 152 -5.51 -7.10 7.91
C LEU A 152 -5.35 -5.60 8.07
N VAL A 153 -4.63 -4.95 7.15
CA VAL A 153 -4.24 -3.55 7.31
C VAL A 153 -4.51 -2.73 6.05
N ASN A 154 -3.98 -3.13 4.90
CA ASN A 154 -4.10 -2.33 3.68
C ASN A 154 -5.55 -2.27 3.18
N MET A 155 -6.23 -3.41 3.14
CA MET A 155 -7.63 -3.51 2.71
C MET A 155 -8.56 -2.76 3.67
N PRO A 156 -8.51 -2.94 5.00
CA PRO A 156 -9.30 -2.14 5.94
C PRO A 156 -9.05 -0.64 5.82
N ALA A 157 -7.77 -0.21 5.70
CA ALA A 157 -7.45 1.20 5.48
C ALA A 157 -8.18 1.75 4.24
N PHE A 158 -8.06 1.04 3.10
CA PHE A 158 -8.71 1.42 1.86
C PHE A 158 -10.24 1.49 2.01
N LEU A 159 -10.87 0.48 2.61
CA LEU A 159 -12.32 0.43 2.78
C LEU A 159 -12.84 1.57 3.66
N CYS A 160 -12.15 1.89 4.75
CA CYS A 160 -12.48 3.03 5.60
C CYS A 160 -12.39 4.35 4.82
N ILE A 161 -11.30 4.56 4.07
CA ILE A 161 -11.08 5.78 3.28
C ILE A 161 -12.08 5.89 2.13
N PHE A 162 -12.39 4.78 1.47
CA PHE A 162 -13.41 4.72 0.41
C PHE A 162 -14.79 5.09 0.96
N ALA A 163 -15.20 4.48 2.08
CA ALA A 163 -16.46 4.81 2.73
C ALA A 163 -16.52 6.28 3.18
N ALA A 164 -15.42 6.83 3.71
CA ALA A 164 -15.32 8.25 4.06
C ALA A 164 -15.49 9.15 2.83
N THR A 165 -14.88 8.78 1.70
CA THR A 165 -14.95 9.53 0.44
C THR A 165 -16.37 9.51 -0.15
N VAL A 166 -17.05 8.36 -0.08
CA VAL A 166 -18.46 8.25 -0.46
C VAL A 166 -19.33 9.11 0.47
N GLY A 167 -19.12 9.01 1.78
CA GLY A 167 -19.85 9.78 2.78
C GLY A 167 -19.74 11.29 2.57
N ILE A 168 -18.53 11.81 2.36
CA ILE A 168 -18.33 13.26 2.14
C ILE A 168 -18.93 13.73 0.81
N THR A 169 -18.96 12.87 -0.21
CA THR A 169 -19.63 13.16 -1.48
C THR A 169 -21.14 13.27 -1.27
N LEU A 170 -21.72 12.35 -0.50
CA LEU A 170 -23.15 12.37 -0.17
C LEU A 170 -23.53 13.57 0.71
N GLU A 171 -22.65 14.01 1.61
CA GLU A 171 -22.85 15.25 2.39
C GLU A 171 -22.87 16.49 1.50
N GLY A 172 -21.96 16.60 0.53
CA GLY A 172 -21.88 17.75 -0.37
C GLY A 172 -22.98 17.82 -1.44
N LEU A 173 -23.74 16.73 -1.63
CA LEU A 173 -24.92 16.69 -2.52
C LEU A 173 -26.20 17.16 -1.83
N LYS A 174 -26.21 17.30 -0.50
CA LYS A 174 -27.34 17.81 0.28
C LYS A 174 -27.28 19.32 0.40
#